data_AF-A0A2N4TJZ4-F1
#
_entry.id   AF-A0A2N4TJZ4-F1
#
_cell.length_a   1.000
_cell.length_b   1.000
_cell.length_c   1.000
_cell.angle_alpha   90.00
_cell.angle_beta   90.00
_cell.angle_gamma   90.00
#
_symmetry.space_group_name_H-M   'P 1'
#
loop_
_entity.id
_entity.type
_entity.pdbx_description
1 polymer ?
#
loop_
_entity_poly.entity_id
_entity_poly.type
_entity_poly.pdbx_seq_one_letter_code
_entity_poly.pdbx_strand_id
1 'polypeptide(L)'
;MQNVGRQTFETLRAEIEHLEATHPDRAIVLIETPPNVGVSSMSRTPQVRKSFLQSLSLHADGTIWFNAVPRARGSAGLWDASTMRIVVSDLPRAELRGIVPEWVQVTDV
;
A
#
# COMPACT_ATOMS: atom_id res chain seq x y z
N MET A 1 -20.10 6.51 -17.93
CA MET A 1 -19.31 6.94 -16.75
C MET A 1 -18.04 6.11 -16.74
N GLN A 2 -16.86 6.72 -16.88
CA GLN A 2 -15.61 6.00 -16.66
C GLN A 2 -15.57 5.62 -15.18
N ASN A 3 -15.33 4.33 -14.88
CA ASN A 3 -15.37 3.83 -13.52
C ASN A 3 -14.13 4.35 -12.77
N VAL A 4 -14.31 5.34 -11.90
CA VAL A 4 -13.23 6.00 -11.15
C VAL A 4 -12.32 4.97 -10.46
N GLY A 5 -12.89 3.88 -9.94
CA GLY A 5 -12.13 2.78 -9.34
C GLY A 5 -11.15 2.11 -10.32
N ARG A 6 -11.56 1.86 -11.57
CA ARG A 6 -10.68 1.30 -12.61
C ARG A 6 -9.52 2.27 -12.94
N GLN A 7 -9.81 3.56 -13.08
CA GLN A 7 -8.76 4.54 -13.35
C GLN A 7 -7.75 4.63 -12.19
N THR A 8 -8.23 4.65 -10.95
CA THR A 8 -7.36 4.62 -9.76
C THR A 8 -6.52 3.34 -9.71
N PHE A 9 -7.11 2.18 -10.01
CA PHE A 9 -6.38 0.91 -10.04
C PHE A 9 -5.27 0.88 -11.09
N GLU A 10 -5.54 1.31 -12.32
CA GLU A 10 -4.51 1.37 -13.38
C GLU A 10 -3.38 2.35 -13.02
N THR A 11 -3.72 3.47 -12.36
CA THR A 11 -2.71 4.42 -11.86
C THR A 11 -1.80 3.77 -10.81
N LEU A 12 -2.40 3.07 -9.82
CA LEU A 12 -1.66 2.37 -8.79
C LEU A 12 -0.80 1.24 -9.36
N ARG A 13 -1.33 0.48 -10.33
CA ARG A 13 -0.59 -0.57 -11.03
C ARG A 13 0.66 -0.02 -11.69
N ALA A 14 0.52 1.06 -12.49
CA ALA A 14 1.65 1.66 -13.19
C ALA A 14 2.71 2.19 -12.22
N GLU A 15 2.30 2.78 -11.10
CA GLU A 15 3.21 3.28 -10.07
C GLU A 15 3.95 2.14 -9.36
N ILE A 16 3.27 1.04 -9.03
CA ILE A 16 3.90 -0.18 -8.48
C ILE A 16 4.94 -0.73 -9.45
N GLU A 17 4.57 -0.93 -10.72
CA GLU A 17 5.46 -1.45 -11.76
C GLU A 17 6.71 -0.56 -11.92
N HIS A 18 6.53 0.76 -11.87
CA HIS A 18 7.64 1.71 -11.94
C HIS A 18 8.59 1.63 -10.73
N LEU A 19 8.04 1.59 -9.51
CA LEU A 19 8.84 1.49 -8.29
C LEU A 19 9.61 0.16 -8.23
N GLU A 20 8.96 -0.93 -8.64
CA GLU A 20 9.54 -2.26 -8.68
C GLU A 20 10.67 -2.38 -9.73
N ALA A 21 10.51 -1.75 -10.89
CA ALA A 21 11.57 -1.67 -11.89
C ALA A 21 12.76 -0.81 -11.44
N THR A 22 12.50 0.29 -10.72
CA THR A 22 13.52 1.24 -10.27
C THR A 22 14.28 0.74 -9.03
N HIS A 23 13.61 -0.02 -8.18
CA HIS A 23 14.12 -0.51 -6.90
C HIS A 23 13.83 -2.01 -6.70
N PRO A 24 14.42 -2.89 -7.52
CA PRO A 24 14.11 -4.32 -7.50
C PRO A 24 14.50 -5.01 -6.17
N ASP A 25 15.42 -4.41 -5.42
CA ASP A 25 15.88 -4.86 -4.10
C ASP A 25 15.00 -4.36 -2.95
N ARG A 26 13.94 -3.59 -3.19
CA ARG A 26 13.09 -2.97 -2.17
C ARG A 26 11.65 -3.46 -2.27
N ALA A 27 11.02 -3.66 -1.12
CA ALA A 27 9.59 -3.96 -1.06
C ALA A 27 8.75 -2.69 -1.19
N ILE A 28 7.50 -2.82 -1.65
CA ILE A 28 6.54 -1.70 -1.67
C ILE A 28 5.86 -1.58 -0.31
N VAL A 29 5.73 -0.35 0.18
CA VAL A 29 5.08 0.01 1.44
C VAL A 29 3.88 0.88 1.12
N LEU A 30 2.74 0.47 1.66
CA LEU A 30 1.52 1.27 1.72
C LEU A 30 1.58 2.16 2.98
N ILE A 31 1.42 3.46 2.76
CA ILE A 31 1.37 4.48 3.79
C ILE A 31 -0.04 5.05 3.86
N GLU A 32 -0.68 4.94 5.03
CA GLU A 32 -1.94 5.62 5.34
C GLU A 32 -1.65 6.81 6.27
N THR A 33 -2.17 7.98 5.89
CA THR A 33 -2.19 9.17 6.73
C THR A 33 -3.63 9.44 7.16
N PRO A 34 -4.04 9.00 8.37
CA PRO A 34 -5.39 9.21 8.85
C PRO A 34 -5.69 10.71 8.95
N PRO A 35 -6.86 11.18 8.49
CA PRO A 35 -7.23 12.60 8.55
C PRO A 35 -7.37 13.10 9.99
N ASN A 36 -7.70 12.21 10.94
CA ASN A 36 -7.81 12.51 12.36
C ASN A 36 -6.65 11.88 13.12
N VAL A 37 -5.55 12.62 13.23
CA VAL A 37 -4.45 12.26 14.12
C VAL A 37 -4.98 12.37 15.55
N GLY A 38 -5.18 11.24 16.22
CA GLY A 38 -5.17 11.23 17.68
C GLY A 38 -3.81 11.78 18.13
N VAL A 39 -3.75 13.05 18.48
CA VAL A 39 -2.61 13.64 19.18
C VAL A 39 -2.49 12.87 20.48
N SER A 40 -1.53 11.96 20.54
CA SER A 40 -1.09 11.44 21.83
C SER A 40 -0.53 12.64 22.60
N SER A 41 -0.90 12.77 23.88
CA SER A 41 -0.32 13.79 24.77
C SER A 41 1.22 13.71 24.84
N MET A 42 1.82 12.62 24.34
CA MET A 42 3.25 12.37 24.30
C MET A 42 3.89 12.46 22.90
N SER A 43 3.11 12.65 21.82
CA SER A 43 3.63 12.67 20.44
C SER A 43 2.83 13.60 19.55
N ARG A 44 3.45 14.71 19.11
CA ARG A 44 2.90 15.68 18.14
C ARG A 44 3.06 15.25 16.69
N THR A 45 3.64 14.09 16.42
CA THR A 45 3.80 13.56 15.05
C THR A 45 2.53 12.85 14.59
N PRO A 46 2.06 13.08 13.34
CA PRO A 46 0.99 12.30 12.74
C PRO A 46 1.25 10.79 12.89
N GLN A 47 0.27 10.05 13.39
CA GLN A 47 0.35 8.59 13.41
C GLN A 47 0.15 8.08 12.00
N VAL A 48 1.26 7.85 11.31
CA VAL A 48 1.28 7.23 9.99
C VAL A 48 1.29 5.72 10.17
N ARG A 49 0.40 5.02 9.46
CA ARG A 49 0.40 3.56 9.41
C ARG A 49 1.18 3.10 8.19
N LYS A 50 2.09 2.16 8.39
CA LYS A 50 2.94 1.58 7.34
C LYS A 50 2.72 0.07 7.28
N SER A 51 2.42 -0.42 6.10
CA SER A 51 2.23 -1.85 5.83
C SER A 51 2.96 -2.24 4.56
N PHE A 52 3.58 -3.42 4.54
CA PHE A 52 4.18 -3.94 3.32
C PHE A 52 3.09 -4.47 2.38
N LEU A 53 3.06 -3.97 1.15
CA LEU A 53 2.08 -4.39 0.16
C LEU A 53 2.43 -5.76 -0.38
N GLN A 54 1.46 -6.68 -0.38
CA GLN A 54 1.58 -8.01 -0.98
C GLN A 54 0.83 -8.09 -2.30
N SER A 55 -0.41 -7.61 -2.33
CA SER A 55 -1.21 -7.64 -3.56
C SER A 55 -2.20 -6.48 -3.64
N LEU A 56 -2.57 -6.17 -4.87
CA LEU A 56 -3.59 -5.20 -5.27
C LEU A 56 -4.61 -5.91 -6.17
N SER A 57 -5.89 -5.81 -5.83
CA SER A 57 -6.96 -6.42 -6.63
C SER A 57 -8.06 -5.43 -6.92
N LEU A 58 -8.55 -5.37 -8.16
CA LEU A 58 -9.75 -4.64 -8.52
C LEU A 58 -10.92 -5.60 -8.61
N HIS A 59 -12.01 -5.27 -7.93
CA HIS A 59 -13.24 -6.03 -7.97
C HIS A 59 -14.20 -5.44 -9.01
N ALA A 60 -15.11 -6.28 -9.52
CA ALA A 60 -16.15 -5.90 -10.48
C ALA A 60 -17.01 -4.69 -10.07
N ASP A 61 -17.17 -4.43 -8.77
CA ASP A 61 -17.91 -3.28 -8.23
C ASP A 61 -17.11 -1.96 -8.27
N GLY A 62 -15.85 -2.01 -8.71
CA GLY A 62 -14.93 -0.88 -8.73
C GLY A 62 -14.11 -0.71 -7.44
N THR A 63 -14.32 -1.58 -6.44
CA THR A 63 -13.57 -1.54 -5.17
C THR A 63 -12.15 -2.08 -5.38
N ILE A 64 -11.17 -1.38 -4.82
CA ILE A 64 -9.77 -1.80 -4.83
C ILE A 64 -9.43 -2.39 -3.46
N TRP A 65 -8.88 -3.61 -3.46
CA TRP A 65 -8.44 -4.31 -2.26
C TRP A 65 -6.91 -4.33 -2.19
N PHE A 66 -6.40 -3.99 -1.01
CA PHE A 66 -4.98 -4.06 -0.68
C PHE A 66 -4.78 -5.19 0.31
N ASN A 67 -4.00 -6.20 -0.05
CA ASN A 67 -3.47 -7.15 0.92
C ASN A 67 -2.11 -6.65 1.38
N ALA A 68 -1.98 -6.33 2.66
CA ALA A 68 -0.76 -5.76 3.20
C ALA A 68 -0.45 -6.29 4.61
N VAL A 69 0.83 -6.51 4.89
CA VAL A 69 1.31 -6.96 6.20
C VAL A 69 1.74 -5.75 7.03
N PRO A 70 1.18 -5.56 8.23
CA PRO A 70 1.51 -4.41 9.06
C PRO A 70 2.99 -4.45 9.48
N ARG A 71 3.71 -3.33 9.33
CA ARG A 71 5.10 -3.23 9.82
C ARG A 71 5.15 -3.08 11.36
N ALA A 72 4.04 -2.68 11.97
CA ALA A 72 3.78 -2.69 13.41
C ALA A 72 2.28 -2.99 13.64
N ARG A 73 1.88 -3.46 14.85
CA ARG A 73 0.50 -3.90 15.16
C ARG A 73 -0.56 -2.92 14.62
N GLY A 74 -1.35 -3.35 13.65
CA GLY A 74 -2.52 -2.65 13.12
C GLY A 74 -3.11 -3.46 11.96
N SER A 75 -4.40 -3.76 11.95
CA SER A 75 -5.03 -4.66 10.98
C SER A 75 -5.15 -4.07 9.58
N ALA A 76 -5.23 -4.93 8.56
CA ALA A 76 -5.76 -4.59 7.24
C ALA A 76 -7.16 -3.96 7.41
N GLY A 77 -7.26 -2.66 7.14
CA GLY A 77 -8.51 -1.89 7.22
C GLY A 77 -9.12 -1.63 5.84
N LEU A 78 -10.15 -0.78 5.79
CA LEU A 78 -10.66 -0.23 4.54
C LEU A 78 -9.77 0.95 4.13
N TRP A 79 -9.22 0.92 2.92
CA TRP A 79 -8.15 1.82 2.50
C TRP A 79 -8.68 2.82 1.45
N ASP A 80 -8.66 4.12 1.75
CA ASP A 80 -9.03 5.19 0.82
C ASP A 80 -7.80 5.73 0.06
N ALA A 81 -7.80 5.56 -1.27
CA ALA A 81 -6.72 5.96 -2.16
C ALA A 81 -6.34 7.46 -2.04
N SER A 82 -7.26 8.34 -1.64
CA SER A 82 -6.98 9.76 -1.45
C SER A 82 -6.09 10.06 -0.23
N THR A 83 -6.08 9.15 0.74
CA THR A 83 -5.29 9.26 1.99
C THR A 83 -4.02 8.43 1.97
N MET A 84 -3.73 7.79 0.82
CA MET A 84 -2.73 6.75 0.69
C MET A 84 -1.64 7.09 -0.30
N ARG A 85 -0.47 6.53 -0.01
CA ARG A 85 0.70 6.63 -0.87
C ARG A 85 1.41 5.29 -0.86
N ILE A 86 1.93 4.89 -2.01
CA ILE A 86 2.86 3.78 -2.10
C ILE A 86 4.29 4.35 -2.20
N VAL A 87 5.21 3.71 -1.51
CA VAL A 87 6.63 4.08 -1.53
C VAL A 87 7.47 2.81 -1.48
N VAL A 88 8.78 2.94 -1.69
CA VAL A 88 9.71 1.85 -1.40
C VAL A 88 10.08 1.77 0.07
N SER A 89 10.28 0.55 0.54
CA SER A 89 10.79 0.19 1.85
C SER A 89 12.21 0.72 2.06
N ASP A 90 12.48 1.20 3.27
CA ASP A 90 13.82 1.46 3.79
C ASP A 90 14.61 0.17 4.06
N LEU A 91 13.90 -0.94 4.32
CA LEU A 91 14.49 -2.28 4.46
C LEU A 91 14.69 -2.96 3.10
N PRO A 92 15.81 -3.68 2.89
CA PRO A 92 15.98 -4.55 1.73
C PRO A 92 14.91 -5.65 1.68
N ARG A 93 14.42 -5.97 0.50
CA ARG A 93 13.48 -7.09 0.24
C ARG A 93 14.04 -8.42 0.72
N ALA A 94 15.37 -8.59 0.69
CA ALA A 94 16.05 -9.78 1.19
C ALA A 94 15.80 -10.04 2.70
N GLU A 95 15.60 -8.99 3.50
CA GLU A 95 15.29 -9.10 4.93
C GLU A 95 13.80 -9.40 5.19
N LEU A 96 12.96 -9.25 4.18
CA LEU A 96 11.50 -9.44 4.24
C LEU A 96 11.05 -10.75 3.57
N ARG A 97 11.99 -11.66 3.28
CA ARG A 97 11.70 -12.96 2.65
C ARG A 97 10.68 -13.74 3.48
N GLY A 98 9.62 -14.22 2.82
CA GLY A 98 8.51 -14.93 3.46
C GLY A 98 7.46 -14.02 4.11
N ILE A 99 7.69 -12.71 4.16
CA ILE A 99 6.72 -11.70 4.62
C ILE A 99 6.08 -11.00 3.42
N VAL A 100 6.88 -10.67 2.42
CA VAL A 100 6.44 -9.98 1.19
C VAL A 100 6.77 -10.84 -0.03
N PRO A 101 5.98 -10.74 -1.13
CA PRO A 101 6.30 -11.42 -2.37
C PRO A 101 7.51 -10.80 -3.05
N GLU A 102 8.06 -11.51 -4.04
CA GLU A 102 9.13 -11.00 -4.90
C GLU A 102 8.65 -9.80 -5.73
N TRP A 103 7.40 -9.83 -6.20
CA TRP A 103 6.73 -8.73 -6.87
C TRP A 103 5.32 -8.60 -6.31
N VAL A 104 4.83 -7.37 -6.19
CA VAL A 104 3.44 -7.14 -5.77
C VAL A 104 2.51 -7.78 -6.79
N GLN A 105 1.59 -8.62 -6.33
CA GLN A 105 0.64 -9.28 -7.22
C GLN A 105 -0.49 -8.30 -7.58
N VAL A 106 -0.74 -8.09 -8.88
CA VAL A 106 -1.79 -7.18 -9.35
C VAL A 106 -2.81 -7.97 -10.18
N THR A 107 -4.08 -7.95 -9.76
CA THR A 107 -5.14 -8.77 -10.39
C THR A 107 -6.46 -8.01 -10.61
N ASP A 108 -7.19 -8.40 -11.66
CA ASP A 108 -8.59 -8.02 -11.89
C ASP A 108 -9.47 -9.23 -11.50
N VAL A 109 -10.46 -9.05 -10.62
CA VAL A 109 -11.23 -10.11 -9.94
C VAL A 109 -12.73 -9.98 -10.19
#